data_AF-A0A0D0DHC4-F1
#
_entry.id   AF-A0A0D0DHC4-F1
#
_cell.length_a   1.000
_cell.length_b   1.000
_cell.length_c   1.000
_cell.angle_alpha   90.00
_cell.angle_beta   90.00
_cell.angle_gamma   90.00
#
_symmetry.space_group_name_H-M   'P 1'
#
loop_
_entity.id
_entity.type
_entity.pdbx_description
1 polymer ?
#
loop_
_entity_poly.entity_id
_entity_poly.type
_entity_poly.pdbx_seq_one_letter_code
_entity_poly.pdbx_strand_id
1 'polypeptide(L)'
;LQDIIKLVSCLSIIASKKLSVPQRDLGDWTASLIFVSWLDAMQSNSIDCGLWILTKIVAVIQGYDLTSLQEKDMTVFQHYL
;
A
#
# COMPACT_ATOMS: atom_id res chain seq x y z
N LEU A 1 -6.09 0.82 11.70
CA LEU A 1 -5.58 2.12 11.22
C LEU A 1 -4.73 2.84 12.26
N GLN A 2 -5.28 3.05 13.47
CA GLN A 2 -4.52 3.63 14.60
C GLN A 2 -3.23 2.88 14.92
N ASP A 3 -3.23 1.54 14.86
CA ASP A 3 -2.03 0.75 15.11
C ASP A 3 -0.93 0.98 14.05
N ILE A 4 -1.33 1.20 12.80
CA ILE A 4 -0.40 1.50 11.69
C ILE A 4 0.23 2.87 11.92
N ILE A 5 -0.57 3.88 12.25
CA ILE A 5 -0.08 5.22 12.59
C ILE A 5 0.89 5.14 13.77
N LYS A 6 0.53 4.39 14.83
CA LYS A 6 1.38 4.18 15.99
C LYS A 6 2.72 3.52 15.62
N LEU A 7 2.70 2.52 14.74
CA LEU A 7 3.91 1.87 14.23
C LEU A 7 4.79 2.83 13.43
N VAL A 8 4.20 3.59 12.51
CA VAL A 8 4.91 4.59 11.69
C VAL A 8 5.57 5.65 12.59
N SER A 9 4.86 6.12 13.61
CA SER A 9 5.40 7.06 14.60
C SER A 9 6.57 6.45 15.37
N CYS A 10 6.45 5.19 15.84
CA CYS A 10 7.54 4.49 16.52
C CYS A 10 8.79 4.37 15.63
N LEU A 11 8.63 3.93 14.38
CA LEU A 11 9.74 3.81 13.43
C LEU A 11 10.40 5.17 13.15
N SER A 12 9.60 6.22 13.01
CA SER A 12 10.08 7.59 12.80
C SER A 12 10.91 8.10 13.98
N ILE A 13 10.47 7.83 15.21
CA ILE A 13 11.21 8.17 16.44
C ILE A 13 12.54 7.41 16.49
N ILE A 14 12.55 6.12 16.17
CA ILE A 14 13.78 5.30 16.16
C ILE A 14 14.76 5.84 15.11
N ALA A 15 14.28 6.14 13.91
CA ALA A 15 15.10 6.68 12.83
C ALA A 15 15.70 8.04 13.20
N SER A 16 14.90 8.94 13.76
CA SER A 16 15.35 10.25 14.23
C SER A 16 16.49 10.12 15.26
N LYS A 17 16.32 9.22 16.24
CA LYS A 17 17.34 8.95 17.27
C LYS A 17 18.62 8.33 16.70
N LYS A 18 18.50 7.36 15.78
CA LYS A 18 19.68 6.64 15.24
C LYS A 18 20.44 7.42 14.18
N LEU A 19 19.73 8.18 13.35
CA LEU A 19 20.31 8.88 12.20
C LEU A 19 20.56 10.37 12.47
N SER A 20 20.28 10.85 13.69
CA SER A 20 20.34 12.28 14.05
C SER A 20 19.53 13.19 13.11
N VAL A 21 18.47 12.62 12.51
CA VAL A 21 17.57 13.37 11.63
C VAL A 21 16.57 14.11 12.51
N PRO A 22 16.27 15.40 12.24
CA PRO A 22 15.26 16.13 12.98
C PRO A 22 13.94 15.36 12.99
N GLN A 23 13.34 15.24 14.18
CA GLN A 23 12.02 14.65 14.31
C GLN A 23 11.04 15.49 13.47
N ARG A 24 10.48 14.90 12.42
CA ARG A 24 9.41 15.53 11.67
C ARG A 24 8.14 15.38 12.50
N ASP A 25 7.43 16.48 12.69
CA ASP A 25 6.09 16.42 13.27
C ASP A 25 5.20 15.61 12.31
N LEU A 26 4.57 14.56 12.84
CA LEU A 26 3.61 13.76 12.08
C LEU A 26 2.24 14.47 12.00
N GLY A 27 2.04 15.61 12.67
CA GLY A 27 0.96 16.58 12.43
C GLY A 27 -0.39 15.97 12.02
N ASP A 28 -0.94 16.46 10.91
CA ASP A 28 -2.24 16.05 10.33
C ASP A 28 -2.16 14.80 9.44
N TRP A 29 -1.17 13.92 9.63
CA TRP A 29 -1.07 12.71 8.82
C TRP A 29 -2.28 11.79 9.03
N THR A 30 -3.16 11.76 8.05
CA THR A 30 -4.28 10.83 8.00
C THR A 30 -3.87 9.58 7.25
N ALA A 31 -3.90 8.43 7.92
CA ALA A 31 -3.93 7.17 7.21
C ALA A 31 -5.30 7.08 6.50
N SER A 32 -5.28 6.90 5.18
CA SER A 32 -6.48 6.60 4.40
C SER A 32 -6.41 5.14 3.97
N LEU A 33 -7.49 4.39 4.21
CA LEU A 33 -7.63 3.07 3.62
C LEU A 33 -7.81 3.25 2.13
N ILE A 34 -6.94 2.61 1.35
CA ILE A 34 -7.25 2.36 -0.05
C ILE A 34 -8.38 1.34 -0.02
N PHE A 35 -9.59 1.76 -0.40
CA PHE A 35 -10.73 0.86 -0.50
C PHE A 35 -10.41 -0.19 -1.55
N VAL A 36 -10.02 -1.38 -1.10
CA VAL A 36 -9.99 -2.54 -1.97
C VAL A 36 -11.45 -2.93 -2.11
N SER A 37 -12.01 -2.91 -3.32
CA SER A 37 -13.25 -3.62 -3.59
C SER A 37 -12.98 -5.10 -3.31
N TRP A 38 -13.23 -5.51 -2.07
CA TRP A 38 -13.18 -6.89 -1.60
C TRP A 38 -14.22 -7.76 -2.32
N LEU A 39 -15.12 -7.15 -3.10
CA LEU A 39 -16.24 -7.83 -3.72
C LEU A 39 -15.86 -8.52 -5.04
N ASP A 40 -14.83 -8.05 -5.77
CA ASP A 40 -14.48 -8.59 -7.10
C ASP A 40 -13.01 -9.04 -7.26
N ALA A 41 -12.13 -8.69 -6.32
CA ALA A 41 -10.69 -8.94 -6.41
C ALA A 41 -10.12 -9.63 -5.16
N MET A 42 -10.93 -10.46 -4.50
CA MET A 42 -10.43 -11.31 -3.43
C MET A 42 -9.59 -12.42 -4.05
N GLN A 43 -8.28 -12.26 -3.99
CA GLN A 43 -7.31 -13.23 -4.46
C GLN A 43 -7.68 -14.62 -3.94
N SER A 44 -8.01 -15.54 -4.85
CA SER A 44 -8.38 -16.91 -4.48
C SER A 44 -7.14 -17.80 -4.35
N ASN A 45 -6.08 -17.50 -5.10
CA ASN A 45 -4.79 -18.15 -4.94
C ASN A 45 -3.95 -17.51 -3.82
N SER A 46 -2.94 -18.20 -3.30
CA SER A 46 -2.04 -17.66 -2.26
C SER A 46 -0.74 -17.06 -2.82
N ILE A 47 -0.61 -16.95 -4.14
CA ILE A 47 0.67 -16.71 -4.84
C ILE A 47 0.76 -15.25 -5.35
N ASP A 48 -0.32 -14.73 -5.93
CA ASP A 48 -0.36 -13.42 -6.59
C ASP A 48 -0.46 -12.21 -5.64
N CYS A 49 -0.24 -12.38 -4.34
CA CYS A 49 -0.45 -11.30 -3.36
C CYS A 49 0.49 -10.12 -3.62
N GLY A 50 1.72 -10.40 -4.07
CA GLY A 50 2.67 -9.39 -4.49
C GLY A 50 2.24 -8.66 -5.76
N LEU A 51 1.68 -9.37 -6.75
CA LEU A 51 1.15 -8.79 -7.99
C LEU A 51 -0.05 -7.88 -7.73
N TRP A 52 -0.94 -8.26 -6.83
CA TRP A 52 -2.04 -7.42 -6.38
C TRP A 52 -1.55 -6.12 -5.75
N ILE A 53 -0.55 -6.18 -4.87
CA ILE A 53 0.05 -4.98 -4.27
C ILE A 53 0.67 -4.09 -5.36
N LEU A 54 1.42 -4.67 -6.29
CA LEU A 54 2.05 -3.93 -7.40
C LEU A 54 1.01 -3.23 -8.27
N THR A 55 -0.08 -3.91 -8.59
CA THR A 55 -1.17 -3.31 -9.37
C THR A 55 -1.75 -2.08 -8.67
N LYS A 56 -1.95 -2.16 -7.35
CA LYS A 56 -2.46 -1.03 -6.55
C LYS A 56 -1.47 0.12 -6.52
N ILE A 57 -0.18 -0.17 -6.35
CA ILE A 57 0.88 0.85 -6.41
C ILE A 57 0.86 1.57 -7.76
N VAL A 58 0.78 0.82 -8.87
CA VAL A 58 0.73 1.38 -10.23
C VAL A 58 -0.50 2.26 -10.42
N ALA A 59 -1.68 1.80 -9.99
CA ALA A 59 -2.91 2.61 -10.08
C ALA A 59 -2.80 3.92 -9.30
N VAL A 60 -2.31 3.88 -8.06
CA VAL A 60 -2.12 5.08 -7.23
C VAL A 60 -1.12 6.04 -7.86
N ILE A 61 0.00 5.54 -8.40
CA ILE A 61 1.00 6.37 -9.11
C ILE A 61 0.38 7.04 -10.35
N GLN A 62 -0.53 6.36 -11.02
CA GLN A 62 -1.25 6.90 -12.18
C GLN A 62 -2.43 7.82 -11.81
N GLY A 63 -2.72 8.00 -10.51
CA GLY A 63 -3.81 8.85 -10.04
C GLY A 63 -5.18 8.17 -10.01
N TYR A 64 -5.23 6.84 -10.08
CA TYR A 64 -6.45 6.06 -9.96
C TYR A 64 -6.61 5.48 -8.55
N ASP A 65 -7.83 5.56 -8.00
CA ASP A 65 -8.15 5.02 -6.67
C ASP A 65 -8.33 3.49 -6.67
N LEU A 66 -8.64 2.91 -7.84
CA LEU A 66 -9.01 1.51 -7.99
C LEU A 66 -8.38 0.89 -9.23
N THR A 67 -8.24 -0.43 -9.19
CA THR A 67 -7.78 -1.24 -10.32
C THR A 67 -9.00 -1.97 -10.87
N SER A 68 -9.20 -1.94 -12.19
CA SER A 68 -10.22 -2.78 -12.85
C SER A 68 -9.73 -4.20 -13.13
N LEU A 69 -8.48 -4.53 -12.76
CA LEU A 69 -7.90 -5.87 -12.96
C LEU A 69 -8.56 -6.90 -12.05
N GLN A 70 -8.79 -8.07 -12.63
CA GLN A 70 -9.26 -9.29 -11.97
C GLN A 70 -8.11 -10.30 -11.85
N GLU A 71 -8.33 -11.38 -11.10
CA GLU A 71 -7.29 -12.42 -10.91
C GLU A 71 -6.79 -13.02 -12.24
N LYS A 72 -7.70 -13.22 -13.20
CA LYS A 72 -7.36 -13.69 -14.56
C LYS A 72 -6.38 -12.76 -15.30
N ASP A 73 -6.35 -11.49 -14.94
CA ASP A 73 -5.51 -10.47 -15.58
C ASP A 73 -4.12 -10.41 -14.91
N MET A 74 -3.90 -11.08 -13.77
CA MET A 74 -2.63 -11.05 -13.03
C MET A 74 -1.47 -11.63 -13.85
N THR A 75 -1.72 -12.67 -14.64
CA THR A 75 -0.70 -13.26 -15.54
C THR A 75 -0.29 -12.29 -16.64
N VAL A 76 -1.25 -11.55 -17.20
CA VAL A 76 -0.97 -10.49 -18.20
C VAL A 76 -0.25 -9.32 -17.55
N PHE A 77 -0.67 -8.93 -16.35
CA PHE A 77 -0.04 -7.86 -15.59
C PHE A 77 1.42 -8.20 -15.20
N GLN A 78 1.72 -9.47 -14.92
CA GLN A 78 3.09 -9.93 -14.68
C GLN A 78 4.00 -9.67 -15.89
N HIS A 79 3.49 -9.81 -17.11
CA HIS A 79 4.25 -9.52 -18.33
C HIS A 79 4.35 -8.02 -18.65
N TYR A 80 3.49 -7.19 -18.05
CA TYR A 80 3.48 -5.75 -18.23
C TYR A 80 4.53 -5.05 -17.35
N LEU A 81 4.80 -5.59 -16.16
CA LEU A 81 5.84 -5.12 -15.23
C LEU A 81 7.26 -5.36 -15.79
#